data_AF-A0A098LIB7-F1
#
_entry.id   AF-A0A098LIB7-F1
#
_cell.length_a   1.000
_cell.length_b   1.000
_cell.length_c   1.000
_cell.angle_alpha   90.00
_cell.angle_beta   90.00
_cell.angle_gamma   90.00
#
_symmetry.space_group_name_H-M   'P 1'
#
loop_
_entity.id
_entity.type
_entity.pdbx_description
1 polymer ?
#
loop_
_entity_poly.entity_id
_entity_poly.type
_entity_poly.pdbx_seq_one_letter_code
_entity_poly.pdbx_strand_id
1 'polypeptide(L)'
;MKRYYLFFLMMVFITLRAMAQSAREDLDRVNQTYKTLSSYSADLEYVAYQSYTSKVPVQTEKGEVKMKGNSFYHKIGSMEVIRNKEYVLTVDHDDKSVTKLDAVKESSGTPFMNIDLEKVFKLCTSADYYEPAKGSAGYSLVFPSTEYSSVKIEYNRKTNLIEKMILFYLSPSDLSGKGEENAEKPRMEISFKNALLNKDIPSSFFTYEKFIISLGNNKYMCTKDYKNYSFNNQTSTNPY
;
A
#
# COMPACT_ATOMS: atom_id res chain seq x y z
N MET A 1 -49.03 12.96 -32.17
CA MET A 1 -48.53 11.92 -31.24
C MET A 1 -47.06 11.52 -31.45
N LYS A 2 -46.57 11.26 -32.68
CA LYS A 2 -45.18 10.78 -32.89
C LYS A 2 -44.04 11.74 -32.48
N ARG A 3 -44.27 13.06 -32.41
CA ARG A 3 -43.25 14.07 -32.02
C ARG A 3 -42.87 14.07 -30.54
N TYR A 4 -43.78 13.68 -29.65
CA TYR A 4 -43.53 13.68 -28.20
C TYR A 4 -42.70 12.47 -27.75
N TYR A 5 -42.81 11.33 -28.44
CA TYR A 5 -42.00 10.15 -28.17
C TYR A 5 -40.51 10.37 -28.45
N LEU A 6 -40.16 11.12 -29.49
CA LEU A 6 -38.78 11.43 -29.81
C LEU A 6 -38.14 12.33 -28.73
N PHE A 7 -38.90 13.29 -28.20
CA PHE A 7 -38.44 14.19 -27.14
C PHE A 7 -38.30 13.46 -25.79
N PHE A 8 -39.22 12.55 -25.48
CA PHE A 8 -39.15 11.70 -24.30
C PHE A 8 -37.96 10.73 -24.37
N LEU A 9 -37.71 10.11 -25.54
CA LEU A 9 -36.56 9.24 -25.75
C LEU A 9 -35.24 10.02 -25.56
N MET A 10 -35.17 11.27 -26.04
CA MET A 10 -33.99 12.12 -25.89
C MET A 10 -33.72 12.52 -24.43
N MET A 11 -34.76 12.77 -23.61
CA MET A 11 -34.58 13.03 -22.18
C MET A 11 -34.08 11.80 -21.41
N VAL A 12 -34.53 10.60 -21.76
CA VAL A 12 -34.05 9.35 -21.13
C VAL A 12 -32.54 9.16 -21.38
N PHE A 13 -32.05 9.47 -22.58
CA PHE A 13 -30.61 9.36 -22.89
C PHE A 13 -29.73 10.42 -22.19
N ILE A 14 -30.27 11.59 -21.85
CA ILE A 14 -29.50 12.63 -21.13
C ILE A 14 -29.31 12.26 -19.65
N THR A 15 -30.28 11.57 -19.03
CA THR A 15 -30.16 11.12 -17.62
C THR A 15 -29.17 9.98 -17.41
N LEU A 16 -28.82 9.23 -18.46
CA LEU A 16 -27.90 8.09 -18.37
C LEU A 16 -26.41 8.48 -18.34
N ARG A 17 -26.07 9.76 -18.55
CA ARG A 17 -24.67 10.23 -18.50
C ARG A 17 -24.24 10.85 -17.17
N ALA A 18 -25.15 10.98 -16.19
CA ALA A 18 -24.88 11.63 -14.90
C ALA A 18 -24.25 10.71 -13.83
N MET A 19 -23.90 9.46 -14.17
CA MET A 19 -23.37 8.46 -13.22
C MET A 19 -21.98 7.95 -13.59
N ALA A 20 -21.26 8.61 -14.51
CA ALA A 20 -19.85 8.30 -14.74
C ALA A 20 -19.01 8.95 -13.65
N GLN A 21 -19.07 8.41 -12.42
CA GLN A 21 -18.09 8.75 -11.40
C GLN A 21 -16.72 8.30 -11.92
N SER A 22 -15.85 9.26 -12.18
CA SER A 22 -14.53 8.95 -12.72
C SER A 22 -13.66 8.38 -11.60
N ALA A 23 -13.31 7.09 -11.69
CA ALA A 23 -12.35 6.45 -10.79
C ALA A 23 -11.08 7.29 -10.59
N ARG A 24 -10.66 8.01 -11.65
CA ARG A 24 -9.52 8.90 -11.61
C ARG A 24 -9.71 10.08 -10.68
N GLU A 25 -10.85 10.76 -10.73
CA GLU A 25 -11.12 11.91 -9.86
C GLU A 25 -11.22 11.49 -8.40
N ASP A 26 -11.87 10.35 -8.15
CA ASP A 26 -12.03 9.80 -6.81
C ASP A 26 -10.70 9.38 -6.19
N LEU A 27 -9.88 8.61 -6.92
CA LEU A 27 -8.56 8.21 -6.45
C LEU A 27 -7.59 9.40 -6.39
N ASP A 28 -7.77 10.44 -7.22
CA ASP A 28 -7.00 11.68 -7.07
C ASP A 28 -7.33 12.38 -5.76
N ARG A 29 -8.61 12.48 -5.37
CA ARG A 29 -8.98 13.04 -4.06
C ARG A 29 -8.38 12.26 -2.88
N VAL A 30 -8.34 10.93 -2.98
CA VAL A 30 -7.65 10.07 -2.01
C VAL A 30 -6.16 10.44 -1.95
N ASN A 31 -5.48 10.49 -3.10
CA ASN A 31 -4.06 10.87 -3.17
C ASN A 31 -3.78 12.28 -2.63
N GLN A 32 -4.61 13.27 -2.98
CA GLN A 32 -4.45 14.65 -2.49
C GLN A 32 -4.62 14.71 -0.97
N THR A 33 -5.50 13.88 -0.41
CA THR A 33 -5.64 13.77 1.05
C THR A 33 -4.31 13.34 1.66
N TYR A 34 -3.68 12.27 1.18
CA TYR A 34 -2.38 11.84 1.70
C TYR A 34 -1.24 12.86 1.48
N LYS A 35 -1.24 13.59 0.36
CA LYS A 35 -0.23 14.63 0.07
C LYS A 35 -0.30 15.84 0.99
N THR A 36 -1.48 16.14 1.53
CA THR A 36 -1.70 17.31 2.40
C THR A 36 -1.51 17.01 3.89
N LEU A 37 -1.38 15.74 4.27
CA LEU A 37 -1.12 15.35 5.65
C LEU A 37 0.30 15.72 6.07
N SER A 38 0.45 16.41 7.21
CA SER A 38 1.76 16.64 7.83
C SER A 38 2.32 15.36 8.46
N SER A 39 1.42 14.52 8.96
CA SER A 39 1.72 13.20 9.47
C SER A 39 0.50 12.26 9.39
N TYR A 40 0.78 10.97 9.40
CA TYR A 40 -0.21 9.90 9.37
C TYR A 40 0.28 8.73 10.21
N SER A 41 -0.60 8.10 10.96
CA SER A 41 -0.33 6.79 11.56
C SER A 41 -1.57 5.91 11.54
N ALA A 42 -1.41 4.61 11.31
CA ALA A 42 -2.51 3.65 11.38
C ALA A 42 -2.00 2.28 11.82
N ASP A 43 -2.89 1.50 12.41
CA ASP A 43 -2.67 0.07 12.64
C ASP A 43 -2.98 -0.68 11.33
N LEU A 44 -2.17 -1.69 11.02
CA LEU A 44 -2.33 -2.53 9.84
C LEU A 44 -2.72 -3.96 10.25
N GLU A 45 -3.54 -4.58 9.41
CA GLU A 45 -3.82 -6.02 9.48
C GLU A 45 -3.67 -6.61 8.08
N TYR A 46 -2.73 -7.54 7.94
CA TYR A 46 -2.44 -8.28 6.73
C TYR A 46 -3.03 -9.67 6.86
N VAL A 47 -3.86 -10.07 5.90
CA VAL A 47 -4.50 -11.38 5.89
C VAL A 47 -4.29 -12.03 4.54
N ALA A 48 -3.61 -13.17 4.51
CA ALA A 48 -3.38 -13.94 3.31
C ALA A 48 -4.36 -15.12 3.23
N TYR A 49 -4.89 -15.37 2.04
CA TYR A 49 -5.81 -16.47 1.76
C TYR A 49 -5.26 -17.29 0.60
N GLN A 50 -5.36 -18.63 0.71
CA GLN A 50 -4.90 -19.58 -0.30
C GLN A 50 -5.51 -19.30 -1.68
N SER A 51 -6.75 -18.82 -1.72
CA SER A 51 -7.47 -18.56 -2.96
C SER A 51 -8.29 -17.28 -2.93
N TYR A 52 -8.69 -16.80 -4.10
CA TYR A 52 -9.55 -15.62 -4.26
C TYR A 52 -10.88 -15.70 -3.49
N THR A 53 -11.38 -16.91 -3.27
CA THR A 53 -12.71 -17.16 -2.68
C THR A 53 -12.64 -17.77 -1.27
N SER A 54 -11.45 -18.19 -0.82
CA SER A 54 -11.28 -18.74 0.53
C SER A 54 -11.70 -17.72 1.59
N LYS A 55 -12.42 -18.22 2.59
CA LYS A 55 -12.84 -17.48 3.78
C LYS A 55 -11.95 -17.75 5.00
N VAL A 56 -11.06 -18.73 4.90
CA VAL A 56 -10.17 -19.12 5.99
C VAL A 56 -8.78 -18.54 5.70
N PRO A 57 -8.26 -17.67 6.58
CA PRO A 57 -6.93 -17.13 6.40
C PRO A 57 -5.87 -18.21 6.58
N VAL A 58 -4.85 -18.17 5.74
CA VAL A 58 -3.63 -19.00 5.89
C VAL A 58 -2.65 -18.32 6.83
N GLN A 59 -2.56 -16.99 6.73
CA GLN A 59 -1.70 -16.17 7.58
C GLN A 59 -2.42 -14.88 7.98
N THR A 60 -2.14 -14.40 9.18
CA THR A 60 -2.61 -13.10 9.67
C THR A 60 -1.49 -12.42 10.43
N GLU A 61 -1.07 -11.26 9.95
CA GLU A 61 -0.04 -10.44 10.59
C GLU A 61 -0.62 -9.08 10.99
N LYS A 62 -0.18 -8.59 12.14
CA LYS A 62 -0.47 -7.22 12.58
C LYS A 62 0.73 -6.34 12.30
N GLY A 63 0.43 -5.07 12.08
CA GLY A 63 1.45 -4.09 11.79
C GLY A 63 1.05 -2.68 12.20
N GLU A 64 1.94 -1.75 11.93
CA GLU A 64 1.67 -0.33 12.05
C GLU A 64 2.40 0.43 10.95
N VAL A 65 1.86 1.59 10.58
CA VAL A 65 2.46 2.50 9.63
C VAL A 65 2.52 3.89 10.22
N LYS A 66 3.61 4.61 9.98
CA LYS A 66 3.79 6.02 10.36
C LYS A 66 4.45 6.79 9.23
N MET A 67 4.01 8.03 9.05
CA MET A 67 4.53 8.95 8.05
C MET A 67 4.64 10.36 8.65
N LYS A 68 5.73 11.05 8.37
CA LYS A 68 5.92 12.47 8.68
C LYS A 68 6.79 13.12 7.61
N GLY A 69 6.18 13.99 6.79
CA GLY A 69 6.83 14.49 5.58
C GLY A 69 7.33 13.35 4.68
N ASN A 70 8.61 13.38 4.31
CA ASN A 70 9.25 12.34 3.50
C ASN A 70 9.79 11.14 4.32
N SER A 71 9.55 11.14 5.63
CA SER A 71 9.96 10.04 6.50
C SER A 71 8.80 9.07 6.70
N PHE A 72 9.13 7.79 6.69
CA PHE A 72 8.18 6.71 6.65
C PHE A 72 8.68 5.53 7.48
N TYR A 73 7.73 4.88 8.12
CA TYR A 73 7.93 3.68 8.91
C TYR A 73 6.80 2.71 8.63
N HIS A 74 7.13 1.43 8.50
CA HIS A 74 6.14 0.39 8.71
C HIS A 74 6.76 -0.81 9.41
N LYS A 75 5.92 -1.54 10.14
CA LYS A 75 6.24 -2.84 10.70
C LYS A 75 5.12 -3.80 10.38
N ILE A 76 5.48 -4.99 9.88
CA ILE A 76 4.54 -6.06 9.55
C ILE A 76 5.19 -7.37 9.97
N GLY A 77 4.57 -8.08 10.92
CA GLY A 77 5.18 -9.28 11.48
C GLY A 77 6.57 -9.00 12.07
N SER A 78 7.58 -9.76 11.61
CA SER A 78 8.99 -9.62 11.97
C SER A 78 9.76 -8.59 11.15
N MET A 79 9.15 -7.99 10.13
CA MET A 79 9.79 -7.01 9.25
C MET A 79 9.49 -5.58 9.70
N GLU A 80 10.53 -4.78 9.88
CA GLU A 80 10.46 -3.36 10.22
C GLU A 80 11.27 -2.54 9.20
N VAL A 81 10.66 -1.51 8.63
CA VAL A 81 11.29 -0.68 7.60
C VAL A 81 11.17 0.79 7.95
N ILE A 82 12.30 1.49 7.91
CA ILE A 82 12.40 2.94 8.03
C ILE A 82 12.90 3.50 6.72
N ARG A 83 12.24 4.50 6.18
CA ARG A 83 12.70 5.24 5.01
C ARG A 83 12.68 6.74 5.31
N ASN A 84 13.76 7.42 4.93
CA ASN A 84 13.81 8.88 4.94
C ASN A 84 14.61 9.36 3.72
N LYS A 85 14.98 10.64 3.69
CA LYS A 85 15.71 11.26 2.58
C LYS A 85 17.15 10.73 2.41
N GLU A 86 17.70 10.04 3.41
CA GLU A 86 19.10 9.64 3.47
C GLU A 86 19.27 8.13 3.25
N TYR A 87 18.33 7.32 3.73
CA TYR A 87 18.41 5.86 3.61
C TYR A 87 17.05 5.17 3.68
N VAL A 88 17.08 3.89 3.31
CA VAL A 88 16.10 2.87 3.67
C VAL A 88 16.80 1.88 4.59
N LEU A 89 16.24 1.65 5.76
CA LEU A 89 16.66 0.63 6.70
C LEU A 89 15.59 -0.46 6.74
N THR A 90 15.99 -1.70 6.55
CA THR A 90 15.14 -2.88 6.71
C THR A 90 15.71 -3.73 7.83
N VAL A 91 14.85 -4.14 8.75
CA VAL A 91 15.19 -4.98 9.89
C VAL A 91 14.31 -6.23 9.82
N ASP A 92 14.95 -7.39 9.73
CA ASP A 92 14.31 -8.69 9.81
C ASP A 92 14.59 -9.28 11.19
N HIS A 93 13.54 -9.40 12.01
CA HIS A 93 13.66 -9.94 13.35
C HIS A 93 13.78 -11.47 13.41
N ASP A 94 13.31 -12.18 12.38
CA ASP A 94 13.37 -13.64 12.33
C ASP A 94 14.78 -14.07 11.91
N ASP A 95 15.29 -13.49 10.82
CA ASP A 95 16.65 -13.74 10.32
C ASP A 95 17.73 -12.98 11.10
N LYS A 96 17.32 -12.10 12.01
CA LYS A 96 18.20 -11.22 12.80
C LYS A 96 19.17 -10.48 11.87
N SER A 97 18.62 -9.75 10.91
CA SER A 97 19.42 -8.97 9.98
C SER A 97 18.98 -7.51 9.95
N VAL A 98 19.95 -6.62 9.75
CA VAL A 98 19.71 -5.19 9.53
C VAL A 98 20.40 -4.80 8.23
N THR A 99 19.62 -4.31 7.27
CA THR A 99 20.12 -3.83 5.99
C THR A 99 19.89 -2.34 5.88
N LYS A 100 20.95 -1.57 5.62
CA LYS A 100 20.86 -0.15 5.28
C LYS A 100 21.19 0.01 3.80
N LEU A 101 20.28 0.66 3.08
CA LEU A 101 20.44 1.09 1.69
C LEU A 101 20.45 2.61 1.64
N ASP A 102 21.37 3.21 0.90
CA ASP A 102 21.35 4.66 0.67
C ASP A 102 20.12 5.08 -0.15
N ALA A 103 19.51 6.22 0.20
CA ALA A 103 18.31 6.68 -0.49
C ALA A 103 18.63 7.07 -1.94
N VAL A 104 17.87 6.50 -2.88
CA VAL A 104 17.91 6.94 -4.28
C VAL A 104 17.31 8.34 -4.38
N LYS A 105 18.08 9.28 -4.96
CA LYS A 105 17.78 10.72 -5.02
C LYS A 105 16.43 11.08 -5.65
N GLU A 106 15.77 10.17 -6.38
CA GLU A 106 14.62 10.50 -7.24
C GLU A 106 13.26 9.94 -6.84
N SER A 107 13.13 9.27 -5.70
CA SER A 107 11.81 8.78 -5.29
C SER A 107 11.00 9.86 -4.56
N SER A 108 10.56 10.88 -5.31
CA SER A 108 9.76 12.04 -4.85
C SER A 108 8.33 11.70 -4.37
N GLY A 109 8.00 10.41 -4.19
CA GLY A 109 6.72 9.97 -3.66
C GLY A 109 6.79 9.58 -2.18
N THR A 110 5.78 9.97 -1.40
CA THR A 110 5.57 9.42 -0.06
C THR A 110 5.39 7.90 -0.17
N PRO A 111 6.12 7.06 0.60
CA PRO A 111 6.45 5.69 0.19
C PRO A 111 5.29 4.69 0.12
N PHE A 112 4.19 4.95 0.83
CA PHE A 112 3.17 3.92 1.06
C PHE A 112 1.86 4.18 0.34
N MET A 113 1.55 5.45 0.05
CA MET A 113 0.23 5.86 -0.46
C MET A 113 0.27 6.93 -1.55
N ASN A 114 1.46 7.34 -2.04
CA ASN A 114 1.51 8.18 -3.25
C ASN A 114 1.44 7.25 -4.47
N ILE A 115 0.21 6.85 -4.80
CA ILE A 115 -0.05 6.03 -5.98
C ILE A 115 0.19 6.91 -7.21
N ASP A 116 1.10 6.52 -8.09
CA ASP A 116 1.24 7.14 -9.41
C ASP A 116 0.01 6.77 -10.26
N LEU A 117 -1.06 7.54 -10.11
CA LEU A 117 -2.35 7.25 -10.76
C LEU A 117 -2.23 7.24 -12.28
N GLU A 118 -1.33 8.04 -12.85
CA GLU A 118 -1.11 8.01 -14.29
C GLU A 118 -0.59 6.63 -14.73
N LYS A 119 0.43 6.10 -14.05
CA LYS A 119 0.91 4.73 -14.32
C LYS A 119 -0.15 3.69 -14.03
N VAL A 120 -0.88 3.80 -12.93
CA VAL A 120 -1.96 2.85 -12.58
C VAL A 120 -3.01 2.82 -13.68
N PHE A 121 -3.56 3.95 -14.10
CA PHE A 121 -4.59 3.99 -15.13
C PHE A 121 -4.07 3.65 -16.53
N LYS A 122 -2.77 3.84 -16.80
CA LYS A 122 -2.14 3.39 -18.05
C LYS A 122 -2.03 1.86 -18.13
N LEU A 123 -1.80 1.20 -17.00
CA LEU A 123 -1.66 -0.26 -16.90
C LEU A 123 -3.01 -0.97 -16.67
N CYS A 124 -4.01 -0.24 -16.20
CA CYS A 124 -5.33 -0.75 -15.84
C CYS A 124 -6.23 -0.88 -17.08
N THR A 125 -6.91 -2.01 -17.24
CA THR A 125 -7.88 -2.23 -18.33
C THR A 125 -9.30 -1.83 -17.97
N SER A 126 -9.68 -1.94 -16.70
CA SER A 126 -11.00 -1.52 -16.21
C SER A 126 -10.94 -1.08 -14.76
N ALA A 127 -11.78 -0.11 -14.40
CA ALA A 127 -11.94 0.38 -13.03
C ALA A 127 -13.43 0.35 -12.66
N ASP A 128 -13.84 -0.71 -11.95
CA ASP A 128 -15.24 -0.95 -11.63
C ASP A 128 -15.57 -0.43 -10.22
N TYR A 129 -16.55 0.47 -10.13
CA TYR A 129 -17.01 1.03 -8.87
C TYR A 129 -17.86 0.03 -8.07
N TYR A 130 -17.72 0.04 -6.75
CA TYR A 130 -18.60 -0.68 -5.83
C TYR A 130 -18.69 0.02 -4.46
N GLU A 131 -19.68 -0.37 -3.65
CA GLU A 131 -19.88 0.13 -2.29
C GLU A 131 -19.71 -1.02 -1.29
N PRO A 132 -18.56 -1.13 -0.58
CA PRO A 132 -18.33 -2.24 0.35
C PRO A 132 -19.21 -2.13 1.61
N ALA A 133 -19.51 -0.90 2.03
CA ALA A 133 -20.34 -0.60 3.19
C ALA A 133 -20.91 0.82 3.10
N LYS A 134 -21.90 1.12 3.94
CA LYS A 134 -22.47 2.47 4.05
C LYS A 134 -21.38 3.46 4.49
N GLY A 135 -21.14 4.49 3.67
CA GLY A 135 -20.14 5.52 3.93
C GLY A 135 -18.77 5.25 3.32
N SER A 136 -18.56 4.08 2.72
CA SER A 136 -17.34 3.72 2.01
C SER A 136 -17.62 3.58 0.51
N ALA A 137 -16.58 3.72 -0.29
CA ALA A 137 -16.60 3.48 -1.73
C ALA A 137 -15.37 2.65 -2.10
N GLY A 138 -15.42 1.97 -3.23
CA GLY A 138 -14.29 1.22 -3.70
C GLY A 138 -14.24 1.08 -5.22
N TYR A 139 -13.04 0.77 -5.69
CA TYR A 139 -12.76 0.47 -7.09
C TYR A 139 -12.04 -0.86 -7.22
N SER A 140 -12.47 -1.68 -8.17
CA SER A 140 -11.77 -2.89 -8.61
C SER A 140 -11.01 -2.55 -9.88
N LEU A 141 -9.69 -2.47 -9.77
CA LEU A 141 -8.78 -2.17 -10.88
C LEU A 141 -8.25 -3.50 -11.44
N VAL A 142 -8.41 -3.72 -12.75
CA VAL A 142 -7.95 -4.95 -13.42
C VAL A 142 -6.66 -4.68 -14.18
N PHE A 143 -5.67 -5.56 -14.03
CA PHE A 143 -4.35 -5.45 -14.66
C PHE A 143 -4.06 -6.72 -15.48
N PRO A 144 -3.81 -6.63 -16.79
CA PRO A 144 -3.63 -7.80 -17.64
C PRO A 144 -2.23 -8.43 -17.56
N SER A 145 -1.23 -7.66 -17.13
CA SER A 145 0.19 -8.06 -17.24
C SER A 145 1.03 -7.56 -16.06
N THR A 146 0.52 -7.75 -14.83
CA THR A 146 1.27 -7.46 -13.60
C THR A 146 1.28 -8.69 -12.70
N GLU A 147 2.01 -8.63 -11.57
CA GLU A 147 1.96 -9.67 -10.54
C GLU A 147 0.54 -9.90 -10.00
N TYR A 148 -0.31 -8.87 -10.07
CA TYR A 148 -1.71 -8.92 -9.68
C TYR A 148 -2.62 -8.99 -10.90
N SER A 149 -3.67 -9.82 -10.84
CA SER A 149 -4.74 -9.78 -11.84
C SER A 149 -5.68 -8.60 -11.59
N SER A 150 -5.88 -8.25 -10.31
CA SER A 150 -6.70 -7.11 -9.91
C SER A 150 -6.33 -6.61 -8.52
N VAL A 151 -6.63 -5.34 -8.28
CA VAL A 151 -6.52 -4.69 -6.97
C VAL A 151 -7.83 -4.02 -6.65
N LYS A 152 -8.37 -4.30 -5.47
CA LYS A 152 -9.49 -3.55 -4.91
C LYS A 152 -8.98 -2.53 -3.92
N ILE A 153 -9.46 -1.30 -4.03
CA ILE A 153 -9.18 -0.21 -3.09
C ILE A 153 -10.52 0.20 -2.50
N GLU A 154 -10.61 0.23 -1.18
CA GLU A 154 -11.77 0.70 -0.41
C GLU A 154 -11.35 1.92 0.40
N TYR A 155 -12.15 2.99 0.35
CA TYR A 155 -11.89 4.24 1.04
C TYR A 155 -13.15 4.82 1.68
N ASN A 156 -12.94 5.59 2.74
CA ASN A 156 -13.99 6.32 3.42
C ASN A 156 -14.39 7.56 2.60
N ARG A 157 -15.68 7.73 2.27
CA ARG A 157 -16.11 8.89 1.46
C ARG A 157 -15.99 10.24 2.17
N LYS A 158 -16.01 10.24 3.50
CA LYS A 158 -15.95 11.47 4.29
C LYS A 158 -14.51 11.93 4.46
N THR A 159 -13.60 11.00 4.75
CA THR A 159 -12.19 11.33 5.04
C THR A 159 -11.26 11.14 3.86
N ASN A 160 -11.70 10.45 2.79
CA ASN A 160 -10.89 10.02 1.65
C ASN A 160 -9.67 9.17 2.04
N LEU A 161 -9.69 8.55 3.22
CA LEU A 161 -8.65 7.62 3.64
C LEU A 161 -8.95 6.22 3.12
N ILE A 162 -7.92 5.51 2.68
CA ILE A 162 -8.01 4.10 2.34
C ILE A 162 -8.25 3.30 3.63
N GLU A 163 -9.29 2.49 3.63
CA GLU A 163 -9.68 1.61 4.73
C GLU A 163 -9.20 0.17 4.48
N LYS A 164 -9.19 -0.26 3.21
CA LYS A 164 -8.78 -1.61 2.83
C LYS A 164 -8.21 -1.65 1.41
N MET A 165 -7.21 -2.50 1.21
CA MET A 165 -6.76 -2.93 -0.12
C MET A 165 -6.85 -4.46 -0.22
N ILE A 166 -7.25 -4.97 -1.38
CA ILE A 166 -7.27 -6.42 -1.65
C ILE A 166 -6.50 -6.67 -2.94
N LEU A 167 -5.40 -7.42 -2.82
CA LEU A 167 -4.52 -7.79 -3.93
C LEU A 167 -4.87 -9.22 -4.37
N PHE A 168 -5.18 -9.39 -5.66
CA PHE A 168 -5.46 -10.69 -6.25
C PHE A 168 -4.29 -11.10 -7.15
N TYR A 169 -3.54 -12.13 -6.77
CA TYR A 169 -2.30 -12.54 -7.46
C TYR A 169 -2.58 -13.30 -8.75
N LEU A 170 -1.93 -12.89 -9.84
CA LEU A 170 -2.14 -13.49 -11.16
C LEU A 170 -1.70 -14.97 -11.21
N SER A 171 -0.59 -15.28 -10.54
CA SER A 171 0.05 -16.60 -10.54
C SER A 171 -0.39 -17.45 -9.35
N PRO A 172 -0.63 -18.77 -9.54
CA PRO A 172 -0.87 -19.68 -8.44
C PRO A 172 0.32 -19.78 -7.48
N SER A 173 0.05 -20.02 -6.20
CA SER A 173 1.04 -20.28 -5.16
C SER A 173 0.46 -21.21 -4.09
N ASP A 174 1.29 -22.07 -3.51
CA ASP A 174 0.91 -22.86 -2.33
C ASP A 174 1.32 -22.12 -1.06
N LEU A 175 0.42 -21.28 -0.53
CA LEU A 175 0.63 -20.62 0.75
C LEU A 175 0.43 -21.59 1.93
N SER A 176 -0.25 -22.71 1.71
CA SER A 176 -0.61 -23.67 2.76
C SER A 176 0.50 -24.66 3.09
N GLY A 177 1.53 -24.77 2.24
CA GLY A 177 2.63 -25.72 2.39
C GLY A 177 2.21 -27.18 2.20
N LYS A 178 1.13 -27.42 1.44
CA LYS A 178 0.56 -28.76 1.18
C LYS A 178 1.05 -29.40 -0.12
N GLY A 179 1.86 -28.72 -0.92
CA GLY A 179 2.37 -29.17 -2.21
C GLY A 179 1.87 -28.34 -3.39
N GLU A 180 2.66 -28.29 -4.46
CA GLU A 180 2.37 -27.51 -5.67
C GLU A 180 1.07 -27.92 -6.36
N GLU A 181 0.62 -29.17 -6.20
CA GLU A 181 -0.66 -29.65 -6.73
C GLU A 181 -1.89 -28.94 -6.11
N ASN A 182 -1.70 -28.28 -4.97
CA ASN A 182 -2.73 -27.49 -4.28
C ASN A 182 -2.54 -25.97 -4.50
N ALA A 183 -1.65 -25.56 -5.41
CA ALA A 183 -1.42 -24.16 -5.70
C ALA A 183 -2.68 -23.52 -6.30
N GLU A 184 -3.18 -22.50 -5.63
CA GLU A 184 -4.32 -21.70 -6.08
C GLU A 184 -3.86 -20.24 -6.24
N LYS A 185 -4.68 -19.41 -6.88
CA LYS A 185 -4.37 -17.98 -7.00
C LYS A 185 -4.68 -17.28 -5.68
N PRO A 186 -3.69 -16.84 -4.90
CA PRO A 186 -3.95 -16.30 -3.57
C PRO A 186 -4.50 -14.88 -3.64
N ARG A 187 -5.10 -14.44 -2.53
CA ARG A 187 -5.40 -13.03 -2.30
C ARG A 187 -4.84 -12.56 -0.98
N MET A 188 -4.47 -11.28 -0.93
CA MET A 188 -4.01 -10.61 0.28
C MET A 188 -4.92 -9.44 0.58
N GLU A 189 -5.36 -9.32 1.83
CA GLU A 189 -6.15 -8.20 2.32
C GLU A 189 -5.29 -7.37 3.28
N ILE A 190 -5.25 -6.06 3.08
CA ILE A 190 -4.54 -5.09 3.91
C ILE A 190 -5.57 -4.11 4.46
N SER A 191 -5.80 -4.14 5.76
CA SER A 191 -6.79 -3.25 6.41
C SER A 191 -6.09 -2.19 7.26
N PHE A 192 -6.60 -0.97 7.19
CA PHE A 192 -6.10 0.19 7.91
C PHE A 192 -7.09 0.57 9.03
N LYS A 193 -6.61 0.54 10.27
CA LYS A 193 -7.44 0.80 11.45
C LYS A 193 -6.85 1.92 12.29
N ASN A 194 -7.69 2.57 13.10
CA ASN A 194 -7.28 3.57 14.09
C ASN A 194 -6.40 4.70 13.52
N ALA A 195 -6.73 5.18 12.30
CA ALA A 195 -5.95 6.21 11.64
C ALA A 195 -5.93 7.52 12.44
N LEU A 196 -4.74 8.04 12.70
CA LEU A 196 -4.50 9.36 13.32
C LEU A 196 -3.85 10.26 12.29
N LEU A 197 -4.42 11.45 12.10
CA LEU A 197 -4.00 12.44 11.11
C LEU A 197 -3.35 13.63 11.81
N ASN A 198 -2.27 14.16 11.22
CA ASN A 198 -1.62 15.40 11.66
C ASN A 198 -1.23 15.41 13.15
N LYS A 199 -1.02 14.21 13.74
CA LYS A 199 -0.52 14.04 15.11
C LYS A 199 0.99 14.15 15.11
N ASP A 200 1.58 14.83 16.09
CA ASP A 200 3.03 14.89 16.15
C ASP A 200 3.64 13.48 16.37
N ILE A 201 4.60 13.13 15.51
CA ILE A 201 5.37 11.90 15.57
C ILE A 201 6.83 12.31 15.80
N PRO A 202 7.50 11.85 16.87
CA PRO A 202 8.89 12.19 17.12
C PRO A 202 9.78 11.81 15.95
N SER A 203 10.67 12.71 15.53
CA SER A 203 11.58 12.45 14.40
C SER A 203 12.53 11.28 14.68
N SER A 204 12.82 10.99 15.95
CA SER A 204 13.58 9.81 16.40
C SER A 204 12.95 8.48 16.01
N PHE A 205 11.66 8.47 15.65
CA PHE A 205 11.00 7.26 15.16
C PHE A 205 11.48 6.84 13.76
N PHE A 206 12.06 7.78 13.01
CA PHE A 206 12.50 7.59 11.62
C PHE A 206 14.03 7.55 11.50
N THR A 207 14.73 7.18 12.58
CA THR A 207 16.19 7.06 12.62
C THR A 207 16.65 5.61 12.78
N TYR A 208 17.83 5.28 12.26
CA TYR A 208 18.44 3.96 12.44
C TYR A 208 19.04 3.74 13.84
N GLU A 209 19.10 4.79 14.68
CA GLU A 209 19.91 4.83 15.91
C GLU A 209 19.47 3.80 16.96
N LYS A 210 18.21 3.35 16.89
CA LYS A 210 17.70 2.23 17.70
C LYS A 210 18.41 0.90 17.35
N PHE A 211 18.79 0.71 16.10
CA PHE A 211 19.29 -0.56 15.55
C PHE A 211 20.80 -0.60 15.39
N ILE A 212 21.40 0.50 14.91
CA ILE A 212 22.83 0.56 14.58
C ILE A 212 23.46 1.87 15.04
N ILE A 213 24.78 1.82 15.26
CA ILE A 213 25.65 2.92 15.62
C ILE A 213 26.65 3.13 14.48
N SER A 214 26.81 4.38 14.04
CA SER A 214 27.87 4.75 13.08
C SER A 214 29.21 4.87 13.81
N LEU A 215 30.22 4.15 13.32
CA LEU A 215 31.60 4.21 13.80
C LEU A 215 32.47 5.16 12.95
N GLY A 216 31.86 5.88 12.00
CA GLY A 216 32.56 6.68 10.99
C GLY A 216 33.10 5.83 9.83
N ASN A 217 33.55 6.50 8.75
CA ASN A 217 34.13 5.85 7.56
C ASN A 217 33.24 4.75 6.95
N ASN A 218 31.91 4.96 6.91
CA ASN A 218 30.90 3.98 6.46
C ASN A 218 30.92 2.64 7.23
N LYS A 219 31.50 2.61 8.43
CA LYS A 219 31.45 1.46 9.34
C LYS A 219 30.29 1.65 10.31
N TYR A 220 29.56 0.57 10.54
CA TYR A 220 28.46 0.53 11.48
C TYR A 220 28.55 -0.73 12.32
N MET A 221 27.90 -0.71 13.48
CA MET A 221 27.68 -1.88 14.32
C MET A 221 26.27 -1.87 14.88
N CYS A 222 25.70 -3.04 15.16
CA CYS A 222 24.41 -3.13 15.84
C CYS A 222 24.50 -2.60 17.28
N THR A 223 23.42 -1.99 17.76
CA THR A 223 23.28 -1.56 19.16
C THR A 223 23.24 -2.78 20.10
N LYS A 224 23.30 -2.55 21.42
CA LYS A 224 23.30 -3.61 22.44
C LYS A 224 22.09 -4.55 22.31
N ASP A 225 20.92 -4.01 22.02
CA ASP A 225 19.67 -4.78 21.91
C ASP A 225 19.65 -5.63 20.63
N TYR A 226 20.48 -5.29 19.64
CA TYR A 226 20.61 -5.96 18.35
C TYR A 226 21.98 -6.63 18.17
N LYS A 227 22.73 -6.88 19.26
CA LYS A 227 24.11 -7.41 19.19
C LYS A 227 24.27 -8.75 18.46
N ASN A 228 23.18 -9.53 18.35
CA ASN A 228 23.15 -10.83 17.67
C ASN A 228 22.63 -10.71 16.23
N TYR A 229 22.44 -9.50 15.72
CA TYR A 229 22.00 -9.27 14.35
C TYR A 229 23.21 -9.12 13.43
N SER A 230 23.08 -9.62 12.21
CA SER A 230 23.98 -9.28 11.11
C SER A 230 23.65 -7.89 10.58
N PHE A 231 24.66 -7.17 10.10
CA PHE A 231 24.48 -5.85 9.48
C PHE A 231 25.06 -5.84 8.06
N ASN A 232 24.23 -5.40 7.11
CA ASN A 232 24.57 -5.27 5.70
C ASN A 232 24.41 -3.80 5.28
N ASN A 233 25.49 -3.17 4.82
CA ASN A 233 25.43 -1.83 4.23
C ASN A 233 25.51 -1.95 2.70
N GLN A 234 24.46 -1.54 2.01
CA GLN A 234 24.39 -1.51 0.57
C GLN A 234 24.44 -0.06 0.09
N THR A 235 25.46 0.28 -0.70
CA THR A 235 25.47 1.54 -1.41
C THR A 235 24.62 1.39 -2.67
N SER A 236 23.79 2.39 -2.99
CA SER A 236 23.08 2.39 -4.26
C SER A 236 24.11 2.55 -5.39
N THR A 237 24.59 1.45 -5.96
CA THR A 237 25.35 1.49 -7.21
C THR A 237 24.34 1.84 -8.29
N ASN A 238 24.26 3.11 -8.67
CA ASN A 238 23.39 3.53 -9.77
C ASN A 238 23.99 3.00 -11.08
N PRO A 239 23.38 2.02 -11.78
CA PRO A 239 23.90 1.55 -13.06
C PRO A 239 23.24 2.26 -14.25
N TYR A 240 22.33 3.23 -14.02
CA TYR A 240 21.55 3.87 -15.08
C TYR A 240 21.36 5.37 -14.84
#